data_AF-A0A1G8BPU8-F1
#
_entry.id   AF-A0A1G8BPU8-F1
#
_cell.length_a   1.000
_cell.length_b   1.000
_cell.length_c   1.000
_cell.angle_alpha   90.00
_cell.angle_beta   90.00
_cell.angle_gamma   90.00
#
_symmetry.space_group_name_H-M   'P 1'
#
loop_
_entity.id
_entity.type
_entity.pdbx_description
1 polymer ?
#
loop_
_entity_poly.entity_id
_entity_poly.type
_entity_poly.pdbx_seq_one_letter_code
_entity_poly.pdbx_strand_id
1 'polypeptide(L)'
;MERTIRFYKNAKHEWYADIPEWGGAVEDLQMVEGADELLNWVAASENECKLLMADEQIQNAEILDLIYTREENLGGGGDYLLEKFRGEFKNHKIWLCGVTEFVFKQLPEKIYFKEVV
;
A
#
# COMPACT_ATOMS: atom_id res chain seq x y z
N MET A 1 7.75 -11.67 -5.45
CA MET A 1 7.04 -11.79 -4.16
C MET A 1 5.54 -11.56 -4.35
N GLU A 2 4.69 -12.39 -3.76
CA GLU A 2 3.24 -12.22 -3.71
C GLU A 2 2.75 -12.45 -2.28
N ARG A 3 1.88 -11.57 -1.75
CA ARG A 3 1.36 -11.66 -0.38
C ARG A 3 -0.01 -10.99 -0.25
N THR A 4 -0.92 -11.61 0.52
CA THR A 4 -2.14 -10.96 0.98
C THR A 4 -1.89 -10.20 2.27
N ILE A 5 -2.27 -8.93 2.30
CA ILE A 5 -2.18 -8.05 3.48
C ILE A 5 -3.59 -7.56 3.80
N ARG A 6 -3.95 -7.64 5.09
CA ARG A 6 -5.17 -7.01 5.60
C ARG A 6 -4.84 -5.58 6.00
N PHE A 7 -5.74 -4.67 5.67
CA PHE A 7 -5.71 -3.30 6.13
C PHE A 7 -6.95 -3.04 6.96
N TYR A 8 -6.83 -2.27 8.04
CA TYR A 8 -7.96 -1.97 8.92
C TYR A 8 -7.87 -0.56 9.49
N LYS A 9 -9.03 0.02 9.81
CA LYS A 9 -9.14 1.26 10.56
C LYS A 9 -9.13 0.97 12.06
N ASN A 10 -8.32 1.74 12.80
CA ASN A 10 -8.37 1.73 14.25
C ASN A 10 -9.59 2.52 14.78
N ALA A 11 -9.75 2.62 16.11
CA ALA A 11 -10.83 3.39 16.74
C ALA A 11 -10.80 4.90 16.46
N LYS A 12 -9.70 5.43 15.92
CA LYS A 12 -9.55 6.82 15.47
C LYS A 12 -9.77 6.99 13.97
N HIS A 13 -10.21 5.93 13.27
CA HIS A 13 -10.42 5.90 11.82
C HIS A 13 -9.15 6.04 10.98
N GLU A 14 -7.98 5.75 11.56
CA GLU A 14 -6.70 5.74 10.86
C GLU A 14 -6.43 4.33 10.31
N TRP A 15 -5.92 4.24 9.08
CA TRP A 15 -5.61 2.99 8.41
C TRP A 15 -4.28 2.41 8.86
N TYR A 16 -4.23 1.09 9.06
CA TYR A 16 -3.03 0.32 9.39
C TYR A 16 -2.94 -0.94 8.54
N ALA A 17 -1.72 -1.35 8.22
CA ALA A 17 -1.40 -2.66 7.65
C ALA A 17 -1.25 -3.72 8.75
N ASP A 18 -1.87 -4.88 8.56
CA ASP A 18 -1.77 -6.04 9.46
C ASP A 18 -0.57 -6.90 9.03
N ILE A 19 0.61 -6.60 9.60
CA ILE A 19 1.88 -7.29 9.33
C ILE A 19 2.42 -7.84 10.66
N PRO A 20 2.00 -9.04 11.09
CA PRO A 20 2.34 -9.57 12.41
C PRO A 20 3.84 -9.90 12.57
N GLU A 21 4.58 -10.05 11.46
CA GLU A 21 6.03 -10.27 11.52
C GLU A 21 6.83 -8.97 11.66
N TRP A 22 6.18 -7.80 11.59
CA TRP A 22 6.85 -6.53 11.83
C TRP A 22 7.20 -6.41 13.32
N GLY A 23 8.49 -6.42 13.63
CA GLY A 23 8.99 -6.29 15.00
C GLY A 23 9.18 -4.83 15.47
N GLY A 24 8.85 -3.85 14.63
CA GLY A 24 8.99 -2.43 14.93
C GLY A 24 7.78 -1.83 15.64
N ALA A 25 7.62 -0.51 15.54
CA ALA A 25 6.50 0.19 16.15
C ALA A 25 5.22 -0.04 15.34
N VAL A 26 4.06 -0.05 15.99
CA VAL A 26 2.77 -0.20 15.30
C VAL A 26 2.48 1.03 14.44
N GLU A 27 2.99 2.19 14.87
CA GLU A 27 2.92 3.46 14.17
C GLU A 27 3.59 3.40 12.79
N ASP A 28 4.60 2.55 12.59
CA ASP A 28 5.25 2.36 11.29
C ASP A 28 4.32 1.68 10.27
N LEU A 29 3.30 0.97 10.76
CA LEU A 29 2.31 0.27 9.95
C LEU A 29 1.12 1.18 9.56
N GLN A 30 1.12 2.44 10.00
CA GLN A 30 0.08 3.40 9.65
C GLN A 30 0.18 3.76 8.16
N MET A 31 -0.96 3.74 7.48
CA MET A 31 -1.08 4.16 6.09
C MET A 31 -1.39 5.66 6.08
N VAL A 32 -0.59 6.43 5.36
CA VAL A 32 -0.65 7.90 5.31
C VAL A 32 -0.28 8.39 3.91
N GLU A 33 -0.35 9.71 3.68
CA GLU A 33 0.10 10.36 2.44
C GLU A 33 -0.45 9.69 1.17
N GLY A 34 -1.77 9.54 1.11
CA GLY A 34 -2.50 9.03 -0.04
C GLY A 34 -2.72 7.52 -0.01
N ALA A 35 -1.95 6.76 0.78
CA ALA A 35 -2.20 5.33 0.95
C ALA A 35 -3.53 5.06 1.68
N ASP A 36 -3.83 5.88 2.68
CA ASP A 36 -5.10 5.90 3.41
C ASP A 36 -6.29 6.27 2.51
N GLU A 37 -6.11 7.25 1.62
CA GLU A 37 -7.13 7.64 0.64
C GLU A 37 -7.43 6.51 -0.34
N LEU A 38 -6.40 5.80 -0.84
CA LEU A 38 -6.58 4.61 -1.67
C LEU A 38 -7.38 3.54 -0.92
N LEU A 39 -7.06 3.28 0.34
CA LEU A 39 -7.77 2.28 1.14
C LEU A 39 -9.23 2.67 1.39
N ASN A 40 -9.55 3.96 1.51
CA ASN A 40 -10.93 4.44 1.53
C ASN A 40 -11.68 4.12 0.21
N TRP A 41 -11.01 4.18 -0.94
CA TRP A 41 -11.63 3.80 -2.23
C TRP A 41 -11.80 2.30 -2.39
N VAL A 42 -10.83 1.52 -1.91
CA VAL A 42 -10.87 0.05 -1.94
C VAL A 42 -12.01 -0.46 -1.06
N ALA A 43 -11.95 -0.13 0.24
CA ALA A 43 -12.89 -0.63 1.25
C ALA A 43 -14.28 -0.01 1.15
N ALA A 44 -14.43 1.09 0.40
CA ALA A 44 -15.66 1.86 0.26
C ALA A 44 -16.25 2.27 1.63
N SER A 45 -17.29 1.57 2.10
CA SER A 45 -17.95 1.84 3.40
C SER A 45 -17.41 0.99 4.56
N GLU A 46 -16.53 0.03 4.28
CA GLU A 46 -15.99 -0.88 5.28
C GLU A 46 -14.80 -0.26 6.04
N ASN A 47 -14.55 -0.80 7.23
CA ASN A 47 -13.41 -0.40 8.07
C ASN A 47 -12.20 -1.33 7.89
N GLU A 48 -12.26 -2.29 6.98
CA GLU A 48 -11.15 -3.17 6.64
C GLU A 48 -11.25 -3.65 5.20
N CYS A 49 -10.11 -4.06 4.64
CA CYS A 49 -10.05 -4.76 3.36
C CYS A 49 -8.83 -5.67 3.31
N LYS A 50 -8.78 -6.57 2.32
CA LYS A 50 -7.61 -7.40 2.05
C LYS A 50 -7.15 -7.18 0.62
N LEU A 51 -5.87 -6.90 0.45
CA LEU A 51 -5.25 -6.76 -0.85
C LEU A 51 -4.25 -7.88 -1.06
N LEU A 52 -4.37 -8.58 -2.19
CA LEU A 52 -3.25 -9.34 -2.75
C LEU A 52 -2.31 -8.33 -3.38
N MET A 53 -1.05 -8.32 -2.95
CA MET A 53 0.00 -7.43 -3.47
C MET A 53 1.15 -8.27 -4.02
N ALA A 54 1.69 -7.88 -5.16
CA ALA A 54 2.78 -8.58 -5.84
C ALA A 54 3.76 -7.59 -6.51
N ASP A 55 5.03 -7.97 -6.60
CA ASP A 55 6.05 -7.27 -7.41
C ASP A 55 6.16 -7.82 -8.85
N GLU A 56 5.40 -8.87 -9.16
CA GLU A 56 5.23 -9.44 -10.49
C GLU A 56 3.79 -9.25 -10.97
N GLN A 57 3.62 -9.21 -12.30
CA GLN A 57 2.33 -8.95 -12.92
C GLN A 57 1.32 -10.05 -12.57
N ILE A 58 0.19 -9.64 -11.98
CA ILE A 58 -0.98 -10.49 -11.76
C ILE A 58 -2.17 -10.03 -12.61
N GLN A 59 -3.03 -10.97 -12.99
CA GLN A 59 -4.19 -10.68 -13.83
C GLN A 59 -5.23 -9.83 -13.08
N ASN A 60 -5.78 -8.83 -13.79
CA ASN A 60 -6.82 -7.91 -13.32
C ASN A 60 -6.43 -7.15 -12.04
N ALA A 61 -5.18 -6.73 -11.93
CA ALA A 61 -4.71 -5.87 -10.85
C ALA A 61 -4.57 -4.43 -11.27
N GLU A 62 -4.71 -3.56 -10.28
CA GLU A 62 -4.27 -2.17 -10.32
C GLU A 62 -2.75 -2.12 -10.17
N ILE A 63 -2.13 -1.03 -10.63
CA ILE A 63 -0.67 -0.89 -10.69
C ILE A 63 -0.26 0.39 -9.98
N LEU A 64 0.70 0.26 -9.07
CA LEU A 64 1.44 1.36 -8.47
C LEU A 64 2.82 1.41 -9.10
N ASP A 65 3.16 2.52 -9.75
CA ASP A 65 4.47 2.74 -10.36
C ASP A 65 5.34 3.59 -9.43
N LEU A 66 6.53 3.10 -9.07
CA LEU A 66 7.49 3.88 -8.29
C LEU A 66 7.95 5.08 -9.13
N ILE A 67 7.79 6.29 -8.59
CA ILE A 67 8.21 7.53 -9.26
C ILE A 67 9.37 8.22 -8.54
N TYR A 68 9.57 7.94 -7.26
CA TYR A 68 10.66 8.50 -6.47
C TYR A 68 10.98 7.62 -5.26
N THR A 69 12.26 7.31 -5.04
CA THR A 69 12.73 6.66 -3.82
C THR A 69 13.04 7.73 -2.77
N ARG A 70 12.44 7.64 -1.58
CA ARG A 70 12.69 8.58 -0.49
C ARG A 70 13.92 8.16 0.30
N GLU A 71 14.67 9.14 0.77
CA GLU A 71 15.81 8.93 1.68
C GLU A 71 15.33 8.38 3.05
N GLU A 72 16.17 7.60 3.75
CA GLU A 72 15.82 7.00 5.04
C GLU A 72 15.42 8.02 6.11
N ASN A 73 16.08 9.18 6.14
CA ASN A 73 15.77 10.28 7.05
C ASN A 73 14.40 10.94 6.79
N LEU A 74 13.77 10.65 5.65
CA LEU A 74 12.41 11.07 5.29
C LEU A 74 11.39 9.93 5.47
N GLY A 75 11.75 8.87 6.20
CA GLY A 75 10.91 7.69 6.43
C GLY A 75 11.16 6.53 5.45
N GLY A 76 12.06 6.72 4.47
CA GLY A 76 12.42 5.70 3.48
C GLY A 76 11.27 5.28 2.56
N GLY A 77 11.48 4.17 1.86
CA GLY A 77 10.53 3.64 0.89
C GLY A 77 10.43 4.50 -0.37
N GLY A 78 9.21 4.70 -0.89
CA GLY A 78 9.03 5.38 -2.17
C GLY A 78 7.67 6.02 -2.36
N ASP A 79 7.64 7.05 -3.19
CA ASP A 79 6.42 7.61 -3.76
C ASP A 79 6.03 6.81 -5.00
N TYR A 80 4.81 6.33 -4.98
CA TYR A 80 4.18 5.58 -6.06
C TYR A 80 3.06 6.38 -6.70
N LEU A 81 2.80 6.10 -7.98
CA LEU A 81 1.72 6.67 -8.74
C LEU A 81 0.69 5.61 -9.10
N LEU A 82 -0.57 5.85 -8.73
CA LEU A 82 -1.73 5.15 -9.24
C LEU A 82 -2.36 5.99 -10.36
N GLU A 83 -2.00 5.70 -11.61
CA GLU A 83 -2.51 6.45 -12.75
C GLU A 83 -4.03 6.26 -12.89
N LYS A 84 -4.48 5.00 -12.80
CA LYS A 84 -5.88 4.61 -12.93
C LYS A 84 -6.28 3.71 -11.78
N PHE A 85 -7.55 3.81 -11.39
CA PHE A 85 -8.17 2.92 -10.41
C PHE A 85 -9.55 2.53 -10.91
N ARG A 86 -9.83 1.23 -11.02
CA ARG A 86 -11.09 0.66 -11.54
C ARG A 86 -11.48 1.26 -12.90
N GLY A 87 -10.48 1.52 -13.75
CA GLY A 87 -10.64 2.09 -15.09
C GLY A 87 -10.75 3.61 -15.15
N GLU A 88 -10.86 4.32 -14.02
CA GLU A 88 -10.91 5.78 -13.97
C GLU A 88 -9.51 6.38 -13.78
N PHE A 89 -9.20 7.46 -14.49
CA PHE A 89 -7.97 8.20 -14.29
C PHE A 89 -7.98 8.92 -12.93
N LYS A 90 -7.00 8.64 -12.07
CA LYS A 90 -6.85 9.24 -10.74
C LYS A 90 -5.58 10.09 -10.62
N ASN A 91 -4.48 9.65 -11.23
CA ASN A 91 -3.16 10.28 -11.08
C ASN A 91 -2.80 10.53 -9.59
N HIS A 92 -3.06 9.52 -8.77
CA HIS A 92 -2.98 9.62 -7.31
C HIS A 92 -1.61 9.22 -6.80
N LYS A 93 -0.98 10.08 -6.00
CA LYS A 93 0.33 9.82 -5.41
C LYS A 93 0.17 9.18 -4.05
N ILE A 94 0.97 8.16 -3.79
CA ILE A 94 0.93 7.36 -2.57
C ILE A 94 2.35 7.21 -2.07
N TRP A 95 2.61 7.62 -0.84
CA TRP A 95 3.85 7.25 -0.18
C TRP A 95 3.71 5.87 0.48
N LEU A 96 4.66 4.99 0.22
CA LEU A 96 4.83 3.73 0.93
C LEU A 96 6.19 3.76 1.63
N CYS A 97 6.19 3.69 2.96
CA CYS A 97 7.40 3.80 3.79
C CYS A 97 8.30 2.56 3.71
N GLY A 98 9.41 2.57 4.46
CA GLY A 98 10.40 1.48 4.50
C GLY A 98 9.84 0.10 4.90
N VAL A 99 8.65 0.01 5.53
CA VAL A 99 7.96 -1.28 5.76
C VAL A 99 7.71 -2.03 4.45
N THR A 100 7.57 -1.32 3.33
CA THR A 100 7.44 -1.91 2.00
C THR A 100 8.64 -2.79 1.65
N GLU A 101 9.85 -2.32 1.94
CA GLU A 101 11.07 -3.08 1.70
C GLU A 101 11.18 -4.31 2.61
N PHE A 102 10.65 -4.22 3.83
CA PHE A 102 10.54 -5.38 4.71
C PHE A 102 9.60 -6.46 4.15
N VAL A 103 8.46 -6.05 3.58
CA VAL A 103 7.46 -6.93 2.98
C VAL A 103 7.98 -7.58 1.70
N PHE A 104 8.52 -6.77 0.78
CA PHE A 104 8.93 -7.22 -0.55
C PHE A 104 10.39 -7.67 -0.64
N LYS A 105 11.19 -7.48 0.41
CA LYS A 105 12.66 -7.71 0.46
C LYS A 105 13.48 -6.79 -0.44
N GLN A 106 12.82 -5.83 -1.09
CA GLN A 106 13.35 -4.77 -1.91
C GLN A 106 12.27 -3.69 -2.06
N LEU A 107 12.61 -2.51 -2.57
CA LEU A 107 11.63 -1.53 -3.00
C LEU A 107 11.21 -1.83 -4.46
N PRO A 108 9.99 -2.31 -4.74
CA PRO A 108 9.62 -2.70 -6.10
C PRO A 108 9.41 -1.48 -7.00
N GLU A 109 9.85 -1.55 -8.27
CA GLU A 109 9.53 -0.52 -9.27
C GLU A 109 8.03 -0.49 -9.62
N LYS A 110 7.37 -1.65 -9.51
CA LYS A 110 5.93 -1.81 -9.71
C LYS A 110 5.36 -2.67 -8.60
N ILE A 111 4.21 -2.25 -8.08
CA ILE A 111 3.41 -3.07 -7.18
C ILE A 111 2.05 -3.28 -7.82
N TYR A 112 1.72 -4.54 -8.07
CA TYR A 112 0.42 -4.95 -8.55
C TYR A 112 -0.46 -5.29 -7.35
N PHE A 113 -1.69 -4.79 -7.32
CA PHE A 113 -2.62 -5.14 -6.25
C PHE A 113 -4.05 -5.37 -6.73
N LYS A 114 -4.77 -6.24 -6.01
CA LYS A 114 -6.21 -6.40 -6.18
C LYS A 114 -6.87 -6.83 -4.87
N GLU A 115 -8.14 -6.49 -4.74
CA GLU A 115 -8.96 -6.87 -3.60
C GLU A 115 -9.19 -8.39 -3.58
N VAL A 116 -9.13 -8.98 -2.38
CA VAL A 116 -9.44 -10.40 -2.13
C VAL A 116 -10.73 -10.45 -1.33
N VAL A 117 -11.76 -11.07 -1.92
CA VAL A 117 -13.06 -11.34 -1.29
C VAL A 117 -12.96 -12.49 -0.30
#